data_AF-A0AAD7DB21-F1
#
_entry.id   AF-A0AAD7DB21-F1
#
_cell.length_a   1.000
_cell.length_b   1.000
_cell.length_c   1.000
_cell.angle_alpha   90.00
_cell.angle_beta   90.00
_cell.angle_gamma   90.00
#
_symmetry.space_group_name_H-M   'P 1'
#
loop_
_entity.id
_entity.type
_entity.pdbx_description
1 polymer ?
#
loop_
_entity_poly.entity_id
_entity_poly.type
_entity_poly.pdbx_seq_one_letter_code
_entity_poly.pdbx_strand_id
1 'polypeptide(L)'
;IEEVTKILSIIPHPQVQSLEGHQATVDAVKLQLQECSWVHLACHGKQDLIKPTKSHLLLHGGVLELETILRMPLSNAEFVFLAACQTAMGDSQLVNESFHLEGGFIAAGFCSAIGPCGR
;
A
#
# COMPACT_ATOMS: atom_id res chain seq x y z
N ILE A 1 11.34 -0.84 -9.10
CA ILE A 1 12.70 -0.27 -9.26
C ILE A 1 12.63 1.04 -10.05
N GLU A 2 12.13 1.07 -11.30
CA GLU A 2 12.15 2.30 -12.11
C GLU A 2 11.34 3.48 -11.50
N GLU A 3 10.21 3.20 -10.85
CA GLU A 3 9.36 4.21 -10.19
C GLU A 3 10.04 4.83 -8.96
N VAL A 4 10.68 4.02 -8.11
CA VAL A 4 11.42 4.48 -6.93
C VAL A 4 12.58 5.40 -7.33
N THR A 5 13.33 5.03 -8.38
CA THR A 5 14.41 5.87 -8.92
C THR A 5 13.92 7.24 -9.38
N LYS A 6 12.71 7.31 -9.98
CA LYS A 6 12.09 8.59 -10.39
C LYS A 6 11.69 9.43 -9.19
N ILE A 7 11.09 8.83 -8.16
CA ILE A 7 10.72 9.53 -6.91
C ILE A 7 11.96 10.14 -6.24
N LEU A 8 13.03 9.34 -6.09
CA LEU A 8 14.29 9.77 -5.49
C LEU A 8 15.02 10.86 -6.30
N SER A 9 14.72 11.00 -7.60
CA SER A 9 15.28 12.08 -8.42
C SER A 9 14.62 13.44 -8.19
N ILE A 10 13.41 13.45 -7.62
CA ILE A 10 12.60 14.66 -7.40
C ILE A 10 12.66 15.09 -5.92
N ILE A 11 12.70 14.12 -5.00
CA ILE A 11 12.71 14.37 -3.55
C ILE A 11 14.14 14.21 -3.01
N PRO A 12 14.69 15.20 -2.30
CA PRO A 12 16.02 15.09 -1.71
C PRO A 12 16.13 13.88 -0.76
N HIS A 13 17.21 13.12 -0.92
CA HIS A 13 17.44 11.81 -0.30
C HIS A 13 17.36 11.70 1.25
N PRO A 14 17.65 12.73 2.09
CA PRO A 14 17.59 12.53 3.54
C PRO A 14 16.17 12.36 4.10
N GLN A 15 15.12 12.48 3.28
CA GLN A 15 13.73 12.42 3.72
C GLN A 15 12.96 11.20 3.19
N VAL A 16 13.61 10.30 2.44
CA VAL A 16 12.93 9.15 1.81
C VAL A 16 13.49 7.83 2.33
N GLN A 17 12.62 7.02 2.92
CA GLN A 17 12.91 5.63 3.27
C GLN A 17 12.37 4.71 2.16
N SER A 18 13.26 3.92 1.55
CA SER A 18 12.87 2.90 0.55
C SER A 18 12.95 1.49 1.14
N LEU A 19 11.95 0.67 0.87
CA LEU A 19 11.93 -0.77 1.16
C LEU A 19 11.65 -1.52 -0.15
N GLU A 20 12.62 -2.30 -0.61
CA GLU A 20 12.56 -2.98 -1.92
C GLU A 20 12.79 -4.48 -1.80
N GLY A 21 12.06 -5.26 -2.60
CA GLY A 21 12.23 -6.71 -2.69
C GLY A 21 12.17 -7.38 -1.33
N HIS A 22 13.24 -8.08 -0.95
CA HIS A 22 13.31 -8.82 0.31
C HIS A 22 13.33 -7.94 1.58
N GLN A 23 13.58 -6.63 1.43
CA GLN A 23 13.54 -5.68 2.56
C GLN A 23 12.11 -5.20 2.87
N ALA A 24 11.17 -5.36 1.93
CA ALA A 24 9.77 -5.01 2.11
C ALA A 24 9.02 -6.11 2.89
N THR A 25 9.50 -6.43 4.09
CA THR A 25 8.85 -7.39 5.00
C THR A 25 7.64 -6.75 5.69
N VAL A 26 6.74 -7.57 6.23
CA VAL A 26 5.55 -7.09 6.96
C VAL A 26 5.95 -6.15 8.11
N ASP A 27 6.95 -6.53 8.91
CA ASP A 27 7.37 -5.74 10.06
C ASP A 27 8.05 -4.43 9.66
N ALA A 28 8.91 -4.47 8.62
CA ALA A 28 9.55 -3.26 8.11
C ALA A 28 8.52 -2.26 7.57
N VAL A 29 7.54 -2.73 6.80
CA VAL A 29 6.47 -1.87 6.26
C VAL A 29 5.61 -1.31 7.38
N LYS A 30 5.24 -2.12 8.39
CA LYS A 30 4.45 -1.64 9.53
C LYS A 30 5.16 -0.54 10.31
N LEU A 31 6.47 -0.67 10.51
CA LEU A 31 7.28 0.36 11.16
C LEU A 31 7.24 1.67 10.34
N GLN A 32 7.48 1.60 9.03
CA GLN A 32 7.51 2.81 8.20
C GLN A 32 6.14 3.45 8.03
N LEU A 33 5.05 2.68 8.04
CA LEU A 33 3.69 3.24 8.05
C LEU A 33 3.41 4.14 9.28
N GLN A 34 4.07 3.90 10.41
CA GLN A 34 3.90 4.71 11.62
C GLN A 34 4.80 5.96 11.61
N GLU A 35 5.99 5.87 11.01
CA GLU A 35 6.98 6.93 10.99
C GLU A 35 6.79 7.92 9.82
N CYS A 36 6.30 7.46 8.67
CA CYS A 36 6.19 8.26 7.45
C CYS A 36 4.82 8.91 7.28
N SER A 37 4.81 10.19 6.90
CA SER A 37 3.57 10.90 6.59
C SER A 37 3.02 10.62 5.20
N TRP A 38 3.92 10.34 4.24
CA TRP A 38 3.60 10.09 2.85
C TRP A 38 4.13 8.72 2.46
N VAL A 39 3.24 7.87 1.93
CA VAL A 39 3.55 6.47 1.67
C VAL A 39 3.25 6.13 0.22
N HIS A 40 4.23 5.56 -0.48
CA HIS A 40 4.07 5.06 -1.83
C HIS A 40 4.18 3.52 -1.82
N LEU A 41 3.12 2.83 -2.20
CA LEU A 41 3.03 1.37 -2.19
C LEU A 41 2.94 0.84 -3.63
N ALA A 42 4.06 0.35 -4.16
CA ALA A 42 4.15 -0.37 -5.43
C ALA A 42 4.30 -1.88 -5.18
N CYS A 43 3.26 -2.49 -4.61
CA CYS A 43 3.20 -3.91 -4.31
C CYS A 43 1.86 -4.51 -4.74
N HIS A 44 1.78 -5.84 -4.79
CA HIS A 44 0.51 -6.50 -5.11
C HIS A 44 -0.47 -6.39 -3.94
N GLY A 45 -1.66 -5.87 -4.20
CA GLY A 45 -2.79 -5.94 -3.28
C GLY A 45 -3.76 -7.04 -3.71
N LYS A 46 -4.42 -7.69 -2.76
CA LYS A 46 -5.54 -8.60 -3.02
C LYS A 46 -6.74 -8.16 -2.19
N GLN A 47 -7.90 -8.09 -2.84
CA GLN A 47 -9.15 -7.72 -2.20
C GLN A 47 -9.95 -8.97 -1.83
N ASP A 48 -10.58 -8.94 -0.67
CA ASP A 48 -11.54 -9.96 -0.23
C ASP A 48 -12.94 -9.33 -0.22
N LEU A 49 -13.76 -9.74 -1.19
CA LEU A 49 -15.11 -9.21 -1.41
C LEU A 49 -16.11 -9.72 -0.36
N ILE A 50 -15.84 -10.87 0.25
CA ILE A 50 -16.71 -11.48 1.25
C ILE A 50 -16.44 -10.83 2.61
N LYS A 51 -15.17 -10.60 2.92
CA LYS A 51 -14.73 -9.94 4.15
C LYS A 51 -13.71 -8.85 3.83
N PRO A 52 -14.14 -7.60 3.59
CA PRO A 52 -13.25 -6.50 3.16
C PRO A 52 -12.04 -6.27 4.07
N THR A 53 -12.16 -6.50 5.38
CA THR A 53 -11.05 -6.37 6.33
C THR A 53 -9.93 -7.41 6.14
N LYS A 54 -10.17 -8.48 5.36
CA LYS A 54 -9.20 -9.50 4.95
C LYS A 54 -8.50 -9.19 3.64
N SER A 55 -8.85 -8.08 2.99
CA SER A 55 -8.03 -7.49 1.92
C SER A 55 -6.62 -7.21 2.46
N HIS A 56 -5.58 -7.41 1.65
CA HIS A 56 -4.21 -7.36 2.13
C HIS A 56 -3.21 -6.95 1.06
N LEU A 57 -2.06 -6.47 1.50
CA LEU A 57 -0.86 -6.30 0.70
C LEU A 57 0.00 -7.56 0.76
N LEU A 58 0.51 -8.00 -0.40
CA LEU A 58 1.49 -9.06 -0.52
C LEU A 58 2.89 -8.46 -0.39
N LEU A 59 3.57 -8.82 0.70
CA LEU A 59 4.89 -8.34 1.07
C LEU A 59 5.89 -9.49 1.08
N HIS A 60 7.17 -9.17 1.26
CA HIS A 60 8.17 -10.23 1.36
C HIS A 60 7.92 -11.09 2.61
N GLY A 61 7.75 -12.39 2.40
CA GLY A 61 7.58 -13.37 3.48
C GLY A 61 6.22 -13.34 4.18
N GLY A 62 5.23 -12.57 3.68
CA GLY A 62 3.91 -12.55 4.32
C GLY A 62 2.90 -11.58 3.70
N VAL A 63 1.77 -11.44 4.37
CA VAL A 63 0.69 -10.52 4.00
C VAL A 63 0.43 -9.51 5.11
N LEU A 64 0.15 -8.26 4.73
CA LEU A 64 -0.32 -7.24 5.64
C LEU A 64 -1.81 -7.00 5.40
N GLU A 65 -2.65 -7.57 6.27
CA GLU A 65 -4.10 -7.43 6.21
C GLU A 65 -4.57 -6.02 6.59
N LEU A 66 -5.65 -5.58 5.96
CA LEU A 66 -6.30 -4.31 6.25
C LEU A 66 -6.76 -4.23 7.71
N GLU A 67 -7.27 -5.32 8.29
CA GLU A 67 -7.60 -5.39 9.72
C GLU A 67 -6.42 -5.03 10.63
N THR A 68 -5.19 -5.38 10.21
CA THR A 68 -3.99 -5.01 10.97
C THR A 68 -3.71 -3.52 10.83
N ILE A 69 -3.80 -2.97 9.61
CA ILE A 69 -3.57 -1.55 9.33
C ILE A 69 -4.57 -0.68 10.11
N LEU A 70 -5.85 -1.07 10.14
CA LEU A 70 -6.91 -0.38 10.89
C LEU A 70 -6.68 -0.30 12.40
N ARG A 71 -5.83 -1.17 12.95
CA ARG A 71 -5.49 -1.19 14.39
C ARG A 71 -4.16 -0.51 14.70
N MET A 72 -3.46 0.01 13.69
CA MET A 72 -2.16 0.65 13.88
C MET A 72 -2.32 2.10 14.35
N PRO A 73 -1.44 2.58 15.24
CA PRO A 73 -1.38 4.00 15.60
C PRO A 73 -0.68 4.79 14.47
N LEU A 74 -1.44 5.24 13.48
CA LEU A 74 -0.93 5.98 12.31
C LEU A 74 -0.97 7.50 12.54
N SER A 75 -0.29 8.00 13.58
CA SER A 75 -0.38 9.40 14.00
C SER A 75 0.16 10.41 12.99
N ASN A 76 1.04 9.97 12.09
CA ASN A 76 1.69 10.82 11.09
C ASN A 76 1.05 10.73 9.70
N ALA A 77 0.06 9.85 9.49
CA ALA A 77 -0.42 9.47 8.17
C ALA A 77 -1.21 10.60 7.46
N GLU A 78 -0.62 11.17 6.40
CA GLU A 78 -1.25 12.23 5.61
C GLU A 78 -1.75 11.70 4.26
N PHE A 79 -0.90 10.96 3.55
CA PHE A 79 -1.19 10.54 2.18
C PHE A 79 -0.64 9.16 1.87
N VAL A 80 -1.45 8.33 1.22
CA VAL A 80 -1.02 7.07 0.63
C VAL A 80 -1.30 7.04 -0.87
N PHE A 81 -0.28 6.68 -1.64
CA PHE A 81 -0.39 6.36 -3.05
C PHE A 81 -0.25 4.85 -3.24
N LEU A 82 -1.30 4.21 -3.73
CA LEU A 82 -1.30 2.81 -4.10
C LEU A 82 -1.01 2.71 -5.59
N ALA A 83 0.23 2.40 -5.95
CA ALA A 83 0.56 2.07 -7.32
C ALA A 83 0.07 0.63 -7.59
N ALA A 84 -1.21 0.45 -7.95
CA ALA A 84 -1.72 -0.89 -8.19
C ALA A 84 -1.02 -1.52 -9.39
N CYS A 85 -0.30 -2.62 -9.15
CA CYS A 85 0.15 -3.49 -10.22
C CYS A 85 -1.06 -4.27 -10.75
N GLN A 86 -1.69 -3.79 -11.83
CA GLN A 86 -2.32 -4.69 -12.78
C GLN A 86 -1.21 -5.51 -13.47
N THR A 87 -0.84 -6.67 -12.91
CA THR A 87 -0.33 -7.75 -13.76
C THR A 87 -1.51 -8.22 -14.60
N ALA A 88 -1.68 -7.57 -15.75
CA ALA A 88 -2.53 -8.03 -16.84
C ALA A 88 -1.98 -9.38 -17.34
N MET A 89 -2.36 -10.47 -16.68
CA MET A 89 -2.25 -11.83 -17.21
C MET A 89 -3.54 -12.58 -16.88
N GLY A 90 -4.53 -12.39 -17.75
CA GLY A 90 -5.46 -13.41 -18.21
C GLY A 90 -6.03 -14.40 -17.19
N ASP A 91 -6.61 -13.93 -16.08
CA ASP A 91 -7.54 -14.76 -15.33
C ASP A 91 -8.85 -14.02 -15.02
N SER A 92 -9.93 -14.70 -15.37
CA SER A 92 -11.27 -14.17 -15.59
C SER A 92 -12.09 -13.95 -14.32
N GLN A 93 -11.45 -13.50 -13.24
CA GLN A 93 -12.12 -13.19 -11.95
C GLN A 93 -11.59 -11.90 -11.31
N LEU A 94 -11.30 -10.88 -12.12
CA LEU A 94 -10.98 -9.55 -11.61
C LEU A 94 -12.26 -8.86 -11.14
N VAL A 95 -12.65 -9.09 -9.89
CA VAL A 95 -13.65 -8.25 -9.27
C VAL A 95 -12.98 -6.96 -8.85
N ASN A 96 -13.35 -5.95 -9.61
CA ASN A 96 -13.05 -4.55 -9.49
C ASN A 96 -13.67 -3.97 -8.22
N GLU A 97 -12.87 -3.35 -7.35
CA GLU A 97 -13.31 -2.26 -6.46
C GLU A 97 -12.09 -1.65 -5.73
N SER A 98 -11.28 -0.87 -6.45
CA SER A 98 -10.20 0.01 -5.90
C SER A 98 -10.71 1.12 -4.96
N PHE A 99 -11.73 0.82 -4.16
CA PHE A 99 -12.33 1.64 -3.14
C PHE A 99 -12.03 1.06 -1.75
N HIS A 100 -11.84 -0.25 -1.63
CA HIS A 100 -11.74 -0.91 -0.31
C HIS A 100 -10.36 -0.77 0.34
N LEU A 101 -9.27 -0.76 -0.43
CA LEU A 101 -7.93 -0.57 0.15
C LEU A 101 -7.71 0.92 0.46
N GLU A 102 -7.99 1.79 -0.48
CA GLU A 102 -7.95 3.25 -0.36
C GLU A 102 -8.83 3.72 0.82
N GLY A 103 -10.09 3.28 0.85
CA GLY A 103 -11.01 3.56 1.95
C GLY A 103 -10.55 2.94 3.26
N GLY A 104 -9.92 1.77 3.22
CA GLY A 104 -9.31 1.12 4.37
C GLY A 104 -8.15 1.92 4.97
N PHE A 105 -7.28 2.50 4.14
CA PHE A 105 -6.21 3.38 4.59
C PHE A 105 -6.75 4.68 5.19
N ILE A 106 -7.79 5.27 4.58
CA ILE A 106 -8.46 6.46 5.13
C ILE A 106 -9.07 6.12 6.50
N ALA A 107 -9.77 5.00 6.61
CA ALA A 107 -10.35 4.53 7.87
C ALA A 107 -9.28 4.20 8.94
N ALA A 108 -8.07 3.84 8.52
CA ALA A 108 -6.94 3.59 9.42
C ALA A 108 -6.25 4.88 9.91
N GLY A 109 -6.57 6.04 9.31
CA GLY A 109 -6.07 7.34 9.76
C GLY A 109 -5.37 8.18 8.68
N PHE A 110 -5.25 7.70 7.44
CA PHE A 110 -4.72 8.55 6.36
C PHE A 110 -5.73 9.65 5.98
N CYS A 111 -5.26 10.90 5.89
CA CYS A 111 -6.11 12.00 5.44
C CYS A 111 -6.55 11.85 3.97
N SER A 112 -5.73 11.19 3.13
CA SER A 112 -6.01 11.02 1.71
C SER A 112 -5.37 9.76 1.13
N ALA A 113 -6.03 9.17 0.14
CA ALA A 113 -5.56 7.99 -0.57
C ALA A 113 -5.84 8.13 -2.08
N ILE A 114 -4.88 7.73 -2.91
CA ILE A 114 -5.05 7.63 -4.37
C ILE A 114 -4.63 6.22 -4.82
N GLY A 115 -5.45 5.61 -5.67
CA GLY A 115 -5.11 4.36 -6.36
C GLY A 115 -5.82 4.26 -7.71
N PRO A 116 -5.42 3.31 -8.58
CA PRO A 116 -6.01 3.12 -9.89
C PRO A 116 -7.48 2.74 -9.78
N CYS A 117 -8.38 3.52 -10.34
CA CYS A 117 -9.77 3.15 -10.52
C CYS A 117 -9.84 2.02 -11.57
N GLY A 118 -10.25 0.81 -11.17
CA GLY A 118 -10.44 -0.28 -12.12
C GLY A 118 -11.62 0.01 -13.06
N ARG A 119 -11.40 -0.13 -14.37
CA ARG A 119 -12.44 -0.16 -15.39
C ARG A 119 -12.57 -1.56 -15.96
#